data_AF-A0A7V2SVE7-F1
#
_entry.id   AF-A0A7V2SVE7-F1
#
_cell.length_a   1.000
_cell.length_b   1.000
_cell.length_c   1.000
_cell.angle_alpha   90.00
_cell.angle_beta   90.00
_cell.angle_gamma   90.00
#
_symmetry.space_group_name_H-M   'P 1'
#
loop_
_entity.id
_entity.type
_entity.pdbx_description
1 polymer ?
#
loop_
_entity_poly.entity_id
_entity_poly.type
_entity_poly.pdbx_seq_one_letter_code
_entity_poly.pdbx_strand_id
1 'polypeptide(L)'
;GRNDIGRVAQIGTVDLVDRMVIEKYSHVMHIVSEVQGKLQADKDNIDVIKAVFPAGTLSGAAKVRAMEVIAELEPVKRNVYAGAVGYWGWHDDMDWAIAIRTAVIKDKMLHIQAGAGLVADSNPTKEWEETLNKGKAVFNAVSMASTGEM
;
A
#
# COMPACT_ATOMS: atom_id res chain seq x y z
N GLY A 1 -1.79 -1.54 -11.41
CA GLY A 1 -1.84 -2.99 -11.60
C GLY A 1 -1.35 -3.36 -12.99
N ARG A 2 -2.26 -3.61 -13.93
CA ARG A 2 -1.92 -4.10 -15.28
C ARG A 2 -0.91 -3.24 -16.03
N ASN A 3 -1.06 -1.92 -15.98
CA ASN A 3 -0.13 -0.98 -16.63
C ASN A 3 1.26 -0.98 -16.00
N ASP A 4 1.36 -1.22 -14.69
CA ASP A 4 2.65 -1.24 -13.99
C ASP A 4 3.39 -2.55 -14.34
N ILE A 5 2.71 -3.69 -14.25
CA ILE A 5 3.26 -5.02 -14.59
C ILE A 5 3.63 -5.11 -16.08
N GLY A 6 2.81 -4.54 -16.97
CA GLY A 6 3.05 -4.57 -18.41
C GLY A 6 4.34 -3.86 -18.86
N ARG A 7 4.95 -3.02 -18.02
CA ARG A 7 6.24 -2.36 -18.33
C ARG A 7 7.43 -3.31 -18.24
N VAL A 8 7.33 -4.36 -17.43
CA VAL A 8 8.42 -5.30 -17.11
C VAL A 8 8.10 -6.74 -17.48
N ALA A 9 6.84 -7.04 -17.78
CA ALA A 9 6.41 -8.37 -18.20
C ALA A 9 6.57 -8.61 -19.71
N GLN A 10 6.74 -9.86 -20.09
CA GLN A 10 6.76 -10.30 -21.49
C GLN A 10 5.40 -10.02 -22.15
N ILE A 11 5.44 -9.58 -23.41
CA ILE A 11 4.23 -9.25 -24.17
C ILE A 11 3.29 -10.47 -24.21
N GLY A 12 2.01 -10.24 -23.92
CA GLY A 12 0.98 -11.29 -23.92
C GLY A 12 0.95 -12.16 -22.66
N THR A 13 1.83 -11.96 -21.69
CA THR A 13 1.86 -12.75 -20.45
C THR A 13 1.13 -12.12 -19.27
N VAL A 14 0.74 -10.84 -19.37
CA VAL A 14 0.03 -10.15 -18.30
C VAL A 14 -1.42 -10.59 -18.27
N ASP A 15 -1.80 -11.26 -17.19
CA ASP A 15 -3.13 -11.82 -17.00
C ASP A 15 -3.75 -11.41 -15.66
N LEU A 16 -5.07 -11.35 -15.63
CA LEU A 16 -5.87 -11.07 -14.45
C LEU A 16 -6.40 -12.41 -13.91
N VAL A 17 -5.64 -12.99 -12.98
CA VAL A 17 -5.89 -14.34 -12.47
C VAL A 17 -7.14 -14.37 -11.59
N ASP A 18 -7.24 -13.40 -10.68
CA ASP A 18 -8.41 -13.21 -9.84
C ASP A 18 -9.02 -11.84 -10.05
N ARG A 19 -10.35 -11.79 -10.19
CA ARG A 19 -11.09 -10.56 -10.46
C ARG A 19 -12.17 -10.32 -9.43
N MET A 20 -12.04 -9.21 -8.70
CA MET A 20 -13.03 -8.69 -7.76
C MET A 20 -13.49 -9.72 -6.72
N VAL A 21 -12.53 -10.51 -6.23
CA VAL A 21 -12.76 -11.52 -5.20
C VAL A 21 -12.90 -10.83 -3.85
N ILE A 22 -13.81 -11.33 -3.00
CA ILE A 22 -14.01 -10.79 -1.65
C ILE A 22 -13.07 -11.53 -0.69
N GLU A 23 -12.11 -10.81 -0.14
CA GLU A 23 -11.28 -11.29 0.96
C GLU A 23 -11.82 -10.81 2.30
N LYS A 24 -11.94 -11.73 3.26
CA LYS A 24 -12.45 -11.44 4.60
C LYS A 24 -11.31 -11.42 5.61
N TYR A 25 -11.13 -10.29 6.28
CA TYR A 25 -10.22 -10.10 7.40
C TYR A 25 -11.03 -9.95 8.70
N SER A 26 -10.35 -9.96 9.85
CA SER A 26 -11.01 -9.97 11.17
C SER A 26 -12.06 -8.88 11.39
N HIS A 27 -11.88 -7.70 10.80
CA HIS A 27 -12.77 -6.54 11.01
C HIS A 27 -13.21 -5.84 9.71
N VAL A 28 -12.71 -6.27 8.55
CA VAL A 28 -12.98 -5.63 7.26
C VAL A 28 -13.01 -6.65 6.13
N MET A 29 -13.68 -6.33 5.03
CA MET A 29 -13.61 -7.09 3.78
C MET A 29 -13.01 -6.21 2.69
N HIS A 30 -12.15 -6.77 1.85
CA HIS A 30 -11.58 -6.09 0.70
C HIS A 30 -12.02 -6.75 -0.61
N ILE A 31 -12.27 -5.95 -1.63
CA ILE A 31 -12.40 -6.43 -3.00
C ILE A 31 -11.00 -6.44 -3.60
N VAL A 32 -10.49 -7.62 -3.92
CA VAL A 32 -9.12 -7.84 -4.38
C VAL A 32 -9.14 -8.36 -5.81
N SER A 33 -8.10 -8.03 -6.57
CA SER A 33 -7.87 -8.56 -7.90
C SER A 33 -6.39 -8.82 -8.07
N GLU A 34 -6.05 -10.01 -8.54
CA GLU A 34 -4.66 -10.43 -8.71
C GLU A 34 -4.27 -10.33 -10.18
N VAL A 35 -3.13 -9.68 -10.42
CA VAL A 35 -2.55 -9.54 -11.76
C VAL A 35 -1.17 -10.16 -11.75
N GLN A 36 -0.91 -11.09 -12.67
CA GLN A 36 0.37 -11.77 -12.82
C GLN A 36 0.97 -11.51 -14.20
N GLY A 37 2.28 -11.71 -14.34
CA GLY A 37 2.99 -11.63 -15.62
C GLY A 37 4.37 -12.27 -15.52
N LYS A 38 4.91 -12.74 -16.66
CA LYS A 38 6.26 -13.31 -16.69
C LYS A 38 7.28 -12.20 -16.89
N LEU A 39 8.30 -12.11 -16.05
CA LEU A 39 9.36 -11.11 -16.17
C LEU A 39 10.09 -11.22 -17.53
N GLN A 40 10.43 -10.09 -18.14
CA GLN A 40 11.27 -10.06 -19.34
C GLN A 40 12.68 -10.58 -19.02
N ALA A 41 13.31 -11.26 -19.99
CA ALA A 41 14.61 -11.91 -19.78
C ALA A 41 15.77 -10.94 -19.49
N ASP A 42 15.62 -9.66 -19.85
CA ASP A 42 16.58 -8.58 -19.63
C ASP A 42 16.25 -7.70 -18.41
N LYS A 43 15.31 -8.13 -17.56
CA LYS A 43 14.86 -7.40 -16.36
C LYS A 43 15.16 -8.18 -15.10
N ASP A 44 15.35 -7.45 -14.01
CA ASP A 44 15.59 -8.01 -12.67
C ASP A 44 14.56 -7.53 -11.65
N ASN A 45 14.74 -7.95 -10.40
CA ASN A 45 13.89 -7.58 -9.28
C ASN A 45 13.87 -6.06 -9.00
N ILE A 46 14.94 -5.34 -9.30
CA ILE A 46 15.00 -3.88 -9.13
C ILE A 46 14.07 -3.21 -10.14
N ASP A 47 14.06 -3.68 -11.38
CA ASP A 47 13.17 -3.16 -12.41
C ASP A 47 11.70 -3.39 -12.06
N VAL A 48 11.38 -4.54 -11.47
CA VAL A 48 10.03 -4.84 -10.97
C VAL A 48 9.63 -3.83 -9.90
N ILE A 49 10.47 -3.60 -8.87
CA ILE A 49 10.18 -2.63 -7.81
C ILE A 49 9.97 -1.23 -8.40
N LYS A 50 10.86 -0.78 -9.29
CA LYS A 50 10.74 0.55 -9.95
C LYS A 50 9.46 0.70 -10.76
N ALA A 51 8.98 -0.37 -11.38
CA ALA A 51 7.77 -0.33 -12.19
C ALA A 51 6.50 -0.24 -11.33
N VAL A 52 6.44 -0.98 -10.22
CA VAL A 52 5.23 -1.07 -9.39
C VAL A 52 5.15 -0.01 -8.30
N PHE A 53 6.29 0.47 -7.80
CA PHE A 53 6.36 1.39 -6.67
C PHE A 53 6.12 2.86 -7.07
N PRO A 54 5.46 3.68 -6.23
CA PRO A 54 4.66 3.29 -5.06
C PRO A 54 3.31 2.69 -5.47
N ALA A 55 2.67 2.00 -4.53
CA ALA A 55 1.41 1.32 -4.78
C ALA A 55 0.30 2.30 -5.21
N GLY A 56 -0.38 1.97 -6.31
CA GLY A 56 -1.44 2.81 -6.88
C GLY A 56 -2.60 3.09 -5.93
N THR A 57 -2.87 2.17 -4.99
CA THR A 57 -3.92 2.30 -3.96
C THR A 57 -3.63 3.39 -2.93
N LEU A 58 -2.37 3.80 -2.78
CA LEU A 58 -1.95 4.83 -1.82
C LEU A 58 -1.51 6.14 -2.49
N SER A 59 -1.29 6.13 -3.80
CA SER A 59 -1.07 7.34 -4.59
C SER A 59 -2.36 7.87 -5.21
N GLY A 60 -3.14 7.03 -5.89
CA GLY A 60 -4.25 7.42 -6.76
C GLY A 60 -3.96 7.23 -8.25
N ALA A 61 -4.92 7.61 -9.10
CA ALA A 61 -4.85 7.52 -10.56
C ALA A 61 -5.27 8.86 -11.20
N ALA A 62 -4.52 9.45 -12.12
CA ALA A 62 -3.20 9.10 -12.65
C ALA A 62 -2.07 9.23 -11.61
N LYS A 63 -1.22 8.21 -11.50
CA LYS A 63 -0.22 8.04 -10.42
C LYS A 63 0.65 9.28 -10.19
N VAL A 64 1.25 9.84 -11.25
CA VAL A 64 2.15 11.01 -11.15
C VAL A 64 1.40 12.23 -10.62
N ARG A 65 0.27 12.61 -11.24
CA ARG A 65 -0.48 13.78 -10.82
C ARG A 65 -1.03 13.64 -9.40
N ALA A 66 -1.48 12.44 -9.03
CA ALA A 66 -1.97 12.20 -7.68
C ALA A 66 -0.86 12.37 -6.63
N MET A 67 0.37 11.91 -6.91
CA MET A 67 1.52 12.13 -6.03
C MET A 67 1.90 13.61 -5.90
N GLU A 68 1.81 14.39 -6.98
CA GLU A 68 2.04 15.85 -6.93
C GLU A 68 1.03 16.54 -6.01
N VAL A 69 -0.26 16.24 -6.16
CA VAL A 69 -1.33 16.79 -5.31
C VAL A 69 -1.12 16.40 -3.85
N ILE A 70 -0.75 15.14 -3.59
CA ILE A 70 -0.42 14.68 -2.23
C ILE A 70 0.76 15.49 -1.66
N ALA A 71 1.81 15.72 -2.44
CA ALA A 71 2.97 16.49 -2.01
C ALA A 71 2.66 17.99 -1.79
N GLU A 72 1.70 18.54 -2.55
CA GLU A 72 1.21 19.91 -2.37
C GLU A 72 0.37 20.07 -1.09
N LEU A 73 -0.40 19.04 -0.71
CA LEU A 73 -1.37 19.10 0.39
C LEU A 73 -0.84 18.57 1.72
N GLU A 74 0.05 17.58 1.72
CA GLU A 74 0.54 16.99 2.96
C GLU A 74 1.66 17.83 3.57
N PRO A 75 1.56 18.20 4.86
CA PRO A 75 2.54 19.07 5.52
C PRO A 75 3.87 18.37 5.83
N VAL A 76 3.94 17.05 5.67
CA VAL A 76 5.08 16.22 6.05
C VAL A 76 5.34 15.14 4.99
N LYS A 77 6.59 14.68 4.91
CA LYS A 77 6.95 13.53 4.07
C LYS A 77 6.35 12.25 4.66
N ARG A 78 5.84 11.36 3.79
CA ARG A 78 5.28 10.06 4.17
C ARG A 78 6.31 9.06 4.71
N ASN A 79 7.58 9.16 4.29
CA ASN A 79 8.67 8.25 4.70
C ASN A 79 8.27 6.77 4.57
N VAL A 80 8.07 6.07 5.70
CA VAL A 80 7.70 4.64 5.74
C VAL A 80 6.25 4.45 5.25
N TYR A 81 5.33 5.37 5.55
CA TYR A 81 3.93 5.22 5.18
C TYR A 81 3.75 5.18 3.66
N ALA A 82 2.93 4.23 3.18
CA ALA A 82 2.75 3.93 1.76
C ALA A 82 4.04 3.49 1.03
N GLY A 83 5.12 3.24 1.77
CA GLY A 83 6.32 2.59 1.29
C GLY A 83 6.12 1.07 1.15
N ALA A 84 7.23 0.35 1.06
CA ALA A 84 7.25 -1.10 0.97
C ALA A 84 8.13 -1.68 2.09
N VAL A 85 7.65 -2.74 2.74
CA VAL A 85 8.38 -3.51 3.75
C VAL A 85 8.32 -4.97 3.33
N GLY A 86 9.47 -5.62 3.30
CA GLY A 86 9.57 -6.94 2.69
C GLY A 86 10.97 -7.50 2.77
N TYR A 87 11.22 -8.54 1.99
CA TYR A 87 12.53 -9.14 1.87
C TYR A 87 12.90 -9.33 0.40
N TRP A 88 14.21 -9.44 0.19
CA TRP A 88 14.80 -9.90 -1.05
C TRP A 88 15.76 -11.03 -0.69
N GLY A 89 15.45 -12.23 -1.14
CA GLY A 89 16.22 -13.44 -0.94
C GLY A 89 17.39 -13.58 -1.92
N TRP A 90 18.21 -14.58 -1.67
CA TRP A 90 19.41 -14.87 -2.47
C TRP A 90 19.11 -15.64 -3.75
N HIS A 91 17.88 -16.11 -3.94
CA HIS A 91 17.46 -16.92 -5.09
C HIS A 91 16.48 -16.16 -5.99
N ASP A 92 16.68 -14.85 -6.11
CA ASP A 92 15.84 -13.92 -6.88
C ASP A 92 14.35 -13.89 -6.47
N ASP A 93 14.06 -14.39 -5.27
CA ASP A 93 12.78 -14.28 -4.61
C ASP A 93 12.66 -12.95 -3.87
N MET A 94 11.51 -12.30 -3.99
CA MET A 94 11.19 -11.12 -3.20
C MET A 94 9.71 -11.05 -2.90
N ASP A 95 9.38 -10.54 -1.72
CA ASP A 95 8.01 -10.27 -1.31
C ASP A 95 7.98 -8.95 -0.55
N TRP A 96 7.00 -8.11 -0.90
CA TRP A 96 6.88 -6.75 -0.41
C TRP A 96 5.43 -6.46 -0.05
N ALA A 97 5.20 -6.13 1.21
CA ALA A 97 3.95 -5.58 1.68
C ALA A 97 3.99 -4.05 1.61
N ILE A 98 2.85 -3.44 1.28
CA ILE A 98 2.70 -1.99 1.40
C ILE A 98 2.70 -1.63 2.89
N ALA A 99 3.50 -0.65 3.27
CA ALA A 99 3.62 -0.15 4.63
C ALA A 99 2.40 0.68 5.04
N ILE A 100 1.28 0.00 5.26
CA ILE A 100 0.03 0.51 5.83
C ILE A 100 -0.25 -0.17 7.15
N ARG A 101 -1.07 0.45 8.01
CA ARG A 101 -1.32 -0.02 9.39
C ARG A 101 -0.02 -0.28 10.16
N THR A 102 1.00 0.52 9.87
CA THR A 102 2.34 0.43 10.45
C THR A 102 2.52 1.55 11.47
N ALA A 103 3.24 1.27 12.56
CA ALA A 103 3.68 2.27 13.51
C ALA A 103 5.20 2.41 13.47
N VAL A 104 5.70 3.65 13.49
CA VAL A 104 7.12 3.95 13.56
C VAL A 104 7.40 4.58 14.92
N ILE A 105 8.27 3.94 15.72
CA ILE A 105 8.71 4.49 17.00
C ILE A 105 10.05 5.18 16.78
N LYS A 106 10.11 6.47 17.11
CA LYS A 106 11.34 7.26 17.08
C LYS A 106 11.34 8.23 18.26
N ASP A 107 12.46 8.35 18.96
CA ASP A 107 12.61 9.30 20.07
C ASP A 107 11.51 9.18 21.14
N LYS A 108 11.10 7.93 21.45
CA LYS A 108 9.98 7.58 22.34
C LYS A 108 8.60 8.09 21.90
N MET A 109 8.48 8.57 20.66
CA MET A 109 7.23 8.97 20.03
C MET A 109 6.77 7.90 19.03
N LEU A 110 5.49 7.53 19.13
CA LEU A 110 4.84 6.64 18.19
C LEU A 110 4.20 7.47 17.07
N HIS A 111 4.59 7.19 15.84
CA HIS A 111 4.03 7.79 14.64
C HIS A 111 3.16 6.77 13.91
N ILE A 112 1.88 7.09 13.73
CA ILE A 112 0.93 6.31 12.95
C ILE A 112 0.38 7.23 11.86
N GLN A 113 0.37 6.74 10.62
CA GLN A 113 -0.26 7.43 9.50
C GLN A 113 -1.34 6.54 8.89
N ALA A 114 -2.47 7.16 8.56
CA ALA A 114 -3.60 6.53 7.92
C ALA A 114 -4.19 7.49 6.89
N GLY A 115 -4.84 6.93 5.87
CA GLY A 115 -5.43 7.68 4.77
C GLY A 115 -6.63 6.96 4.16
N ALA A 116 -7.34 7.68 3.31
CA ALA A 116 -8.49 7.20 2.58
C ALA A 116 -8.35 7.55 1.09
N GLY A 117 -8.99 6.76 0.24
CA GLY A 117 -8.99 7.00 -1.20
C GLY A 117 -10.13 7.93 -1.56
N LEU A 118 -9.80 9.13 -2.04
CA LEU A 118 -10.80 10.13 -2.40
C LEU A 118 -11.25 9.94 -3.85
N VAL A 119 -12.56 9.92 -4.06
CA VAL A 119 -13.21 9.96 -5.37
C VAL A 119 -14.16 11.17 -5.45
N ALA A 120 -14.70 11.44 -6.63
CA ALA A 120 -15.58 12.61 -6.84
C ALA A 120 -16.79 12.64 -5.89
N ASP A 121 -17.32 11.46 -5.55
CA ASP A 121 -18.50 11.30 -4.69
C ASP A 121 -18.15 11.12 -3.20
N SER A 122 -16.88 11.29 -2.83
CA SER A 122 -16.43 11.14 -1.44
C SER A 122 -17.06 12.19 -0.53
N ASN A 123 -17.43 11.79 0.69
CA ASN A 123 -17.95 12.68 1.72
C ASN A 123 -16.85 13.00 2.74
N PRO A 124 -16.42 14.27 2.89
CA PRO A 124 -15.27 14.63 3.74
C PRO A 124 -15.35 14.09 5.17
N THR A 125 -16.53 14.13 5.79
CA THR A 125 -16.74 13.64 7.16
C THR A 125 -16.56 12.13 7.24
N LYS A 126 -17.12 11.38 6.28
CA LYS A 126 -16.98 9.92 6.26
C LYS A 126 -15.55 9.48 5.99
N GLU A 127 -14.84 10.16 5.08
CA GLU A 127 -13.44 9.86 4.79
C GLU A 127 -12.56 10.11 6.01
N TRP A 128 -12.83 11.19 6.75
CA TRP A 128 -12.17 11.47 8.02
C TRP A 128 -12.41 10.36 9.05
N GLU A 129 -13.66 9.94 9.25
CA GLU A 129 -14.01 8.82 10.13
C GLU A 129 -13.32 7.52 9.71
N GLU A 130 -13.23 7.24 8.40
CA GLU A 130 -12.52 6.06 7.88
C GLU A 130 -11.04 6.09 8.25
N THR A 131 -10.36 7.23 8.10
CA THR A 131 -8.94 7.35 8.48
C THR A 131 -8.71 7.09 9.97
N LEU A 132 -9.59 7.62 10.83
CA LEU A 132 -9.56 7.37 12.27
C LEU A 132 -9.79 5.89 12.60
N ASN A 133 -10.78 5.26 11.95
CA ASN A 133 -11.08 3.84 12.15
C ASN A 133 -9.92 2.93 11.72
N LYS A 134 -9.24 3.25 10.61
CA LYS A 134 -8.03 2.53 10.17
C LYS A 134 -6.87 2.68 11.17
N GLY A 135 -6.67 3.88 11.72
CA GLY A 135 -5.66 4.15 12.72
C GLY A 135 -5.95 3.48 14.08
N LYS A 136 -7.22 3.37 14.46
CA LYS A 136 -7.68 2.85 15.76
C LYS A 136 -7.17 1.43 16.05
N ALA A 137 -7.06 0.58 15.02
CA ALA A 137 -6.52 -0.77 15.19
C ALA A 137 -5.09 -0.76 15.75
N VAL A 138 -4.24 0.14 15.23
CA VAL A 138 -2.85 0.27 15.66
C VAL A 138 -2.77 0.95 17.03
N PHE A 139 -3.60 1.97 17.28
CA PHE A 139 -3.68 2.60 18.60
C PHE A 139 -4.11 1.63 19.70
N ASN A 140 -5.13 0.81 19.45
CA ASN A 140 -5.59 -0.19 20.41
C ASN A 140 -4.48 -1.21 20.71
N ALA A 141 -3.79 -1.70 19.68
CA ALA A 141 -2.68 -2.64 19.86
C ALA A 141 -1.55 -2.04 20.71
N VAL A 142 -1.19 -0.78 20.48
CA VAL A 142 -0.17 -0.11 21.30
C VAL A 142 -0.64 0.12 22.73
N SER A 143 -1.90 0.49 22.93
CA SER A 143 -2.48 0.66 24.26
C SER A 143 -2.39 -0.63 25.08
N MET A 144 -2.83 -1.76 24.50
CA MET A 144 -2.74 -3.08 25.14
C MET A 144 -1.30 -3.48 25.46
N ALA A 145 -0.38 -3.27 24.52
CA ALA A 145 1.05 -3.55 24.74
C ALA A 145 1.65 -2.68 25.86
N SER A 146 1.18 -1.43 26.00
CA SER A 146 1.67 -0.52 27.05
C SER A 146 1.12 -0.82 28.45
N THR A 147 -0.07 -1.43 28.55
CA THR A 147 -0.69 -1.83 29.83
C THR A 147 -0.25 -3.23 30.29
N GLY A 148 0.47 -3.98 29.43
CA GLY A 148 0.91 -5.35 29.74
C GLY A 148 -0.21 -6.39 29.69
N GLU A 149 -1.36 -6.04 29.12
CA GLU A 149 -2.47 -6.95 28.89
C GLU A 149 -2.24 -7.66 27.54
N MET A 150 -1.55 -8.80 27.60
CA MET A 150 -1.41 -9.75 26.49
C MET A 150 -1.97 -11.11 26.89
#